data_AF-A0A932KRU2-F1
#
_entry.id   AF-A0A932KRU2-F1
#
_cell.length_a   1.000
_cell.length_b   1.000
_cell.length_c   1.000
_cell.angle_alpha   90.00
_cell.angle_beta   90.00
_cell.angle_gamma   90.00
#
_symmetry.space_group_name_H-M   'P 1'
#
loop_
_entity.id
_entity.type
_entity.pdbx_description
1 polymer ?
#
loop_
_entity_poly.entity_id
_entity_poly.type
_entity_poly.pdbx_seq_one_letter_code
_entity_poly.pdbx_strand_id
1 'polypeptide(L)' 'MNDTTPELERWLREKYASLSGAERLAIGAQMYDAARTLVLASLPKGLPPEEARRRLCERFYGREIATRVFEGRT' A
#
# COMPACT_ATOMS: atom_id res chain seq x y z
N MET A 1 9.61 -2.53 13.06
CA MET A 1 10.54 -1.38 12.95
C MET A 1 10.90 -1.01 14.38
N ASN A 2 12.05 -1.49 14.86
CA ASN A 2 12.45 -1.33 16.26
C ASN A 2 13.29 -0.06 16.48
N ASP A 3 13.44 0.75 15.43
CA ASP A 3 14.19 2.01 15.46
C ASP A 3 13.36 3.19 15.98
N THR A 4 12.10 2.96 16.33
CA THR A 4 11.22 3.96 16.95
C THR A 4 11.33 3.84 18.47
N THR A 5 11.81 4.90 19.13
CA THR A 5 11.83 4.96 20.61
C THR A 5 10.40 4.87 21.18
N PRO A 6 10.21 4.29 22.38
CA PRO A 6 8.89 4.23 23.04
C PRO A 6 8.21 5.59 23.19
N GLU A 7 8.98 6.66 23.42
CA GLU A 7 8.51 8.04 23.54
C GLU A 7 7.83 8.51 22.25
N LEU A 8 8.52 8.31 21.12
CA LEU A 8 8.01 8.66 19.81
C LEU A 8 6.80 7.81 19.43
N GLU A 9 6.79 6.52 19.78
CA GLU A 9 5.64 5.65 19.51
C GLU A 9 4.39 6.12 20.27
N ARG A 10 4.53 6.47 21.56
CA ARG A 10 3.42 7.03 22.36
C ARG A 10 2.91 8.33 21.74
N TRP A 11 3.81 9.24 21.40
CA TRP A 11 3.46 10.51 20.78
C TRP A 11 2.73 10.31 19.44
N LEU A 12 3.20 9.41 18.58
CA LEU A 12 2.54 9.11 17.30
C LEU A 12 1.13 8.55 17.52
N ARG A 13 0.96 7.63 18.47
CA ARG A 13 -0.36 7.06 18.80
C ARG A 13 -1.33 8.14 19.27
N GLU A 14 -0.90 9.05 20.14
CA GLU A 14 -1.71 10.18 20.60
C GLU A 14 -2.12 11.11 19.45
N LYS A 15 -1.17 11.43 18.56
CA LYS A 15 -1.45 12.25 17.37
C LYS A 15 -2.48 11.60 16.47
N TYR A 16 -2.32 10.32 16.11
CA TYR A 16 -3.29 9.64 15.27
C TYR A 16 -4.66 9.47 15.93
N ALA A 17 -4.72 9.32 17.26
CA ALA A 17 -5.97 9.24 18.01
C ALA A 17 -6.76 10.57 18.01
N SER A 18 -6.06 11.70 17.90
CA SER A 18 -6.69 13.03 17.82
C SER A 18 -7.30 13.36 16.46
N LEU A 19 -7.02 12.57 15.43
CA LEU A 19 -7.54 12.80 14.07
C LEU A 19 -8.96 12.27 13.91
N SER A 20 -9.76 12.99 13.13
CA SER A 20 -11.05 12.52 12.65
C SER A 20 -10.92 11.31 11.73
N GLY A 21 -12.01 10.58 11.54
CA GLY A 21 -12.06 9.47 10.58
C GLY A 21 -11.72 9.90 9.15
N ALA A 22 -12.15 11.09 8.74
CA ALA A 22 -11.89 11.64 7.41
C ALA A 22 -10.41 11.95 7.20
N GLU A 23 -9.74 12.56 8.17
CA GLU A 23 -8.30 12.83 8.11
C GLU A 23 -7.48 11.54 8.05
N ARG A 24 -7.85 10.54 8.85
CA ARG A 24 -7.19 9.22 8.81
C ARG A 24 -7.34 8.54 7.45
N LEU A 25 -8.52 8.63 6.83
CA LEU A 25 -8.75 8.11 5.49
C LEU A 25 -7.90 8.84 4.44
N ALA A 26 -7.83 10.18 4.51
CA ALA A 26 -7.02 10.98 3.60
C ALA A 26 -5.54 10.62 3.69
N ILE A 27 -5.00 10.49 4.91
CA ILE A 27 -3.61 10.04 5.13
C ILE A 27 -3.39 8.66 4.51
N GLY A 28 -4.29 7.71 4.77
CA GLY A 28 -4.19 6.36 4.20
C GLY A 28 -4.18 6.36 2.67
N ALA A 29 -5.04 7.16 2.05
CA ALA A 29 -5.10 7.30 0.59
C ALA A 29 -3.80 7.90 0.01
N GLN A 30 -3.26 8.95 0.64
CA GLN A 30 -2.00 9.57 0.21
C GLN A 30 -0.81 8.60 0.35
N MET A 31 -0.75 7.84 1.44
CA MET A 31 0.27 6.81 1.64
C MET A 31 0.17 5.71 0.59
N TYR A 32 -1.05 5.30 0.24
CA TYR A 32 -1.28 4.33 -0.83
C TYR A 32 -0.80 4.85 -2.19
N ASP A 33 -1.11 6.09 -2.55
CA ASP A 33 -0.70 6.67 -3.83
C ASP A 33 0.84 6.75 -3.96
N ALA A 34 1.51 7.15 -2.87
CA ALA A 34 2.97 7.15 -2.80
C ALA A 34 3.54 5.73 -2.98
N ALA A 35 3.05 4.76 -2.22
CA ALA A 35 3.49 3.37 -2.34
C ALA A 35 3.21 2.78 -3.73
N ARG A 36 2.03 3.07 -4.31
CA ARG A 36 1.63 2.61 -5.64
C ARG A 36 2.58 3.14 -6.70
N THR A 37 2.96 4.40 -6.61
CA THR A 37 3.93 5.04 -7.51
C THR A 37 5.27 4.33 -7.47
N LEU A 38 5.79 4.07 -6.27
CA LEU A 38 7.06 3.36 -6.08
C LEU A 38 7.01 1.92 -6.62
N VAL A 39 5.94 1.18 -6.34
CA VAL A 39 5.78 -0.19 -6.84
C VAL A 39 5.73 -0.21 -8.37
N LEU A 40 4.90 0.64 -8.99
CA LEU A 40 4.80 0.70 -10.45
C LEU A 40 6.14 1.06 -11.11
N ALA A 41 6.90 2.00 -10.52
CA ALA A 41 8.22 2.36 -11.01
C ALA A 41 9.25 1.22 -10.90
N SER A 42 9.06 0.30 -9.96
CA SER A 42 9.93 -0.88 -9.77
C SER A 42 9.63 -2.04 -10.74
N LEU A 43 8.50 -2.02 -11.45
CA LEU A 43 8.12 -3.09 -12.37
C LEU A 43 8.87 -2.98 -13.71
N PRO A 44 9.07 -4.10 -14.43
CA PRO A 44 9.57 -4.07 -15.81
C PRO A 44 8.75 -3.12 -16.69
N LYS A 45 9.44 -2.37 -17.56
CA LYS A 45 8.80 -1.51 -18.55
C LYS A 45 8.14 -2.36 -19.64
N GLY A 46 7.06 -1.86 -20.23
CA GLY A 46 6.37 -2.51 -21.36
C GLY A 46 5.47 -3.70 -20.98
N LEU A 47 5.17 -3.89 -19.69
CA LEU A 47 4.19 -4.91 -19.28
C LEU A 47 2.80 -4.60 -19.85
N PRO A 48 2.04 -5.63 -20.27
CA PRO A 48 0.62 -5.47 -20.53
C PRO A 48 -0.09 -4.87 -19.30
N PRO A 49 -1.09 -3.98 -19.49
CA PRO A 49 -1.77 -3.31 -18.38
C PRO A 49 -2.34 -4.26 -17.32
N GLU A 50 -2.82 -5.43 -17.74
CA GLU A 50 -3.36 -6.44 -16.84
C GLU A 50 -2.29 -7.10 -15.97
N GLU A 51 -1.16 -7.47 -16.56
CA GLU A 51 -0.04 -8.05 -15.82
C GLU A 51 0.58 -7.02 -14.84
N ALA A 52 0.62 -5.74 -15.23
CA ALA A 52 1.02 -4.67 -14.32
C ALA A 52 0.07 -4.54 -13.12
N ARG A 53 -1.26 -4.65 -13.35
CA ARG A 53 -2.28 -4.65 -12.29
C ARG A 53 -2.17 -5.88 -11.38
N ARG A 54 -1.95 -7.08 -11.96
CA ARG A 54 -1.75 -8.32 -11.19
C ARG A 54 -0.53 -8.22 -10.29
N ARG A 55 0.61 -7.76 -10.82
CA ARG A 55 1.85 -7.56 -10.03
C ARG A 55 1.71 -6.50 -8.95
N LEU A 56 0.99 -5.41 -9.24
CA LEU A 56 0.66 -4.40 -8.23
C LEU A 56 -0.16 -5.04 -7.10
N CYS A 57 -1.20 -5.82 -7.43
CA CYS A 57 -2.01 -6.54 -6.46
C CYS A 57 -1.17 -7.52 -5.63
N GLU A 58 -0.30 -8.30 -6.26
CA GLU A 58 0.59 -9.25 -5.58
C GLU A 58 1.52 -8.54 -4.58
N ARG A 59 2.00 -7.33 -4.90
CA ARG A 59 2.86 -6.54 -4.00
C ARG A 59 2.14 -6.00 -2.77
N PHE A 60 0.88 -5.59 -2.90
CA PHE A 60 0.12 -5.02 -1.79
C PHE A 60 -0.61 -6.06 -0.94
N TYR A 61 -1.10 -7.13 -1.57
CA TYR A 61 -2.03 -8.07 -0.95
C TYR A 61 -1.54 -9.51 -0.95
N GLY A 62 -0.35 -9.76 -1.51
CA GLY A 62 0.24 -11.10 -1.60
C GLY A 62 -0.25 -11.90 -2.81
N ARG A 63 0.48 -12.98 -3.09
CA ARG A 63 0.24 -13.84 -4.26
C ARG A 63 -1.13 -14.49 -4.25
N GLU A 64 -1.56 -15.02 -3.10
CA GLU A 64 -2.84 -15.73 -3.00
C GLU A 64 -4.01 -14.86 -3.46
N ILE A 65 -4.08 -13.62 -2.98
CA ILE A 65 -5.13 -12.67 -3.36
C ILE A 65 -5.02 -12.28 -4.83
N ALA A 66 -3.80 -11.96 -5.29
CA ALA A 66 -3.58 -11.60 -6.69
C ALA A 66 -3.96 -12.73 -7.64
N THR A 67 -3.64 -13.98 -7.29
CA THR A 67 -4.06 -15.15 -8.04
C THR A 67 -5.59 -15.23 -8.08
N ARG A 68 -6.29 -15.22 -6.95
CA ARG A 68 -7.76 -15.32 -6.91
C ARG A 68 -8.49 -14.20 -7.67
N VAL A 69 -7.96 -12.98 -7.67
CA VAL A 69 -8.60 -11.82 -8.34
C VAL A 69 -8.40 -11.85 -9.85
N PHE A 70 -7.29 -12.42 -10.31
CA PHE A 70 -6.87 -12.44 -11.72
C PHE A 70 -6.95 -13.83 -12.39
N GLU A 71 -7.29 -14.88 -11.65
CA GLU A 71 -7.60 -16.21 -12.19
C GLU A 71 -8.78 -16.11 -13.18
N GLY A 72 -8.61 -16.69 -14.37
CA GLY A 72 -9.64 -16.74 -15.41
C GLY A 72 -9.74 -15.51 -16.34
N ARG A 73 -8.77 -14.58 -16.29
CA ARG A 73 -8.74 -13.39 -17.17
C ARG A 73 -7.61 -13.37 -18.22
N THR A 74 -6.80 -14.43 -18.29
CA THR A 74 -5.82 -14.66 -19.36
C THR A 74 -6.47 -15.26 -20.60
#